data_AF-A0A9D8G5Z2-F1
#
_entry.id   AF-A0A9D8G5Z2-F1
#
_cell.length_a   1.000
_cell.length_b   1.000
_cell.length_c   1.000
_cell.angle_alpha   90.00
_cell.angle_beta   90.00
_cell.angle_gamma   90.00
#
_symmetry.space_group_name_H-M   'P 1'
#
loop_
_entity.id
_entity.type
_entity.pdbx_description
1 polymer ?
#
loop_
_entity_poly.entity_id
_entity_poly.type
_entity_poly.pdbx_seq_one_letter_code
_entity_poly.pdbx_strand_id
1 'polypeptide(L)'
;MLKKPLRAWFECISGCGATYPLNEIVYRCDKCGDLLEVRHDVEALKQRSPTAWAELFDQRYRTSEWPYGSSVWGKKEIVCPTVDNDNIVSMYEGGSNLFWAERLGKEIGLDDLWVKQCGNSHTGSFKDLGMTVLVSMVRQMRAEGKSIP
;
A
#
# COMPACT_ATOMS: atom_id res chain seq x y z
N MET A 1 22.86 2.77 -2.58
CA MET A 1 21.96 3.23 -1.50
C MET A 1 21.28 4.52 -1.93
N LEU A 2 20.00 4.74 -1.58
CA LEU A 2 19.29 6.00 -1.87
C LEU A 2 19.95 7.14 -1.07
N LYS A 3 20.08 8.32 -1.67
CA LYS A 3 20.65 9.51 -1.01
C LYS A 3 19.68 10.13 0.00
N LYS A 4 18.38 10.04 -0.28
CA LYS A 4 17.29 10.47 0.61
C LYS A 4 16.45 9.25 1.02
N PRO A 5 16.18 9.04 2.32
CA PRO A 5 15.35 7.94 2.76
C PRO A 5 13.91 8.10 2.25
N LEU A 6 13.24 6.98 2.01
CA LEU A 6 11.83 6.97 1.67
C LEU A 6 11.01 7.29 2.91
N ARG A 7 9.99 8.14 2.76
CA ARG A 7 9.09 8.53 3.85
C ARG A 7 7.70 8.79 3.32
N ALA A 8 6.72 8.65 4.21
CA ALA A 8 5.34 9.02 4.00
C ALA A 8 4.76 9.66 5.27
N TRP A 9 3.73 10.49 5.12
CA TRP A 9 3.07 11.23 6.19
C TRP A 9 1.59 11.40 5.88
N PHE A 10 0.78 11.74 6.89
CA PHE A 10 -0.57 12.25 6.67
C PHE A 10 -0.52 13.74 6.32
N GLU A 11 -1.23 14.15 5.28
CA GLU A 11 -1.43 15.56 4.90
C GLU A 11 -2.92 15.87 4.83
N CYS A 12 -3.30 17.08 5.24
CA CYS A 12 -4.69 17.51 5.12
C CYS A 12 -5.09 17.78 3.66
N ILE A 13 -6.21 17.19 3.24
CA ILE A 13 -6.69 17.30 1.85
C ILE A 13 -7.15 18.71 1.46
N SER A 14 -7.48 19.56 2.44
CA SER A 14 -7.95 20.93 2.19
C SER A 14 -6.84 21.89 1.75
N GLY A 15 -5.57 21.47 1.85
CA GLY A 15 -4.42 22.32 1.54
C GLY A 15 -4.06 23.30 2.66
N CYS A 16 -4.55 23.11 3.89
CA CYS A 16 -4.20 23.96 5.04
C CYS A 16 -2.75 23.78 5.56
N GLY A 17 -1.96 22.90 4.93
CA GLY A 17 -0.55 22.66 5.23
C GLY A 17 -0.29 21.89 6.52
N ALA A 18 -1.31 21.30 7.16
CA ALA A 18 -1.11 20.41 8.30
C ALA A 18 -0.56 19.06 7.84
N THR A 19 0.48 18.58 8.51
CA THR A 19 1.07 17.27 8.28
C THR A 19 1.32 16.55 9.60
N TYR A 20 1.18 15.22 9.59
CA TYR A 20 1.32 14.37 10.78
C TYR A 20 2.11 13.11 10.41
N PRO A 21 2.97 12.57 11.29
CA PRO A 21 3.61 11.28 11.07
C PRO A 21 2.56 10.17 10.97
N LEU A 22 2.83 9.13 10.16
CA LEU A 22 1.90 8.01 9.99
C LEU A 22 1.58 7.25 11.28
N ASN A 23 2.45 7.35 12.28
CA ASN A 23 2.25 6.68 13.57
C ASN A 23 1.34 7.48 14.51
N GLU A 24 0.83 8.65 14.12
CA GLU A 24 -0.09 9.45 14.91
C GLU A 24 -1.53 8.94 14.81
N ILE A 25 -2.23 8.86 15.95
CA ILE A 25 -3.65 8.51 16.00
C ILE A 25 -4.46 9.78 15.71
N VAL A 26 -4.66 10.07 14.43
CA VAL A 26 -5.38 11.25 13.96
C VAL A 26 -6.37 10.88 12.86
N TYR A 27 -7.63 11.31 13.01
CA TYR A 27 -8.72 10.96 12.07
C TYR A 27 -9.18 12.13 11.21
N ARG A 28 -8.94 13.36 11.69
CA ARG A 28 -9.28 14.63 11.04
C ARG A 28 -8.16 15.62 11.31
N CYS A 29 -7.96 16.55 10.40
CA CYS A 29 -7.01 17.64 10.58
C CYS A 29 -7.37 18.49 11.81
N ASP A 30 -6.43 18.69 12.72
CA ASP A 30 -6.60 19.51 13.93
C ASP A 30 -6.80 21.01 13.62
N LYS A 31 -6.34 21.48 12.45
CA LYS A 31 -6.47 22.90 12.04
C LYS A 31 -7.83 23.23 11.44
N CYS A 32 -8.42 22.32 10.66
CA CYS A 32 -9.62 22.63 9.86
C CYS A 32 -10.74 21.58 9.91
N GLY A 33 -10.51 20.43 10.54
CA GLY A 33 -11.51 19.35 10.69
C GLY A 33 -11.73 18.48 9.44
N ASP A 34 -11.04 18.74 8.34
CA ASP A 34 -11.14 17.96 7.10
C ASP A 34 -10.38 16.62 7.18
N LEU A 35 -10.54 15.77 6.17
CA LEU A 35 -9.87 14.47 6.08
C LEU A 35 -8.36 14.60 5.84
N LEU A 36 -7.68 13.47 6.04
CA LEU A 36 -6.26 13.31 5.80
C LEU A 36 -6.04 12.31 4.67
N GLU A 37 -5.00 12.53 3.88
CA GLU A 37 -4.50 11.58 2.88
C GLU A 37 -3.05 11.19 3.20
N VAL A 38 -2.64 10.01 2.74
CA VAL A 38 -1.23 9.60 2.84
C VAL A 38 -0.45 10.19 1.66
N ARG A 39 0.60 10.95 1.97
CA ARG A 39 1.55 11.49 0.99
C ARG A 39 2.89 10.81 1.10
N HIS A 40 3.52 10.56 -0.03
CA HIS A 40 4.88 10.04 -0.13
C HIS A 40 5.84 11.14 -0.57
N ASP A 41 7.11 11.03 -0.16
CA ASP A 41 8.18 11.87 -0.69
C ASP A 41 8.52 11.48 -2.13
N VAL A 42 7.81 12.09 -3.08
CA VAL A 42 7.98 11.81 -4.51
C VAL A 42 9.41 12.10 -4.98
N GLU A 43 10.06 13.13 -4.43
CA GLU A 43 11.46 13.42 -4.75
C GLU A 43 12.41 12.33 -4.27
N ALA A 44 12.13 11.72 -3.12
CA ALA A 44 12.87 10.53 -2.68
C ALA A 44 12.63 9.33 -3.60
N LEU A 45 11.39 9.11 -4.05
CA LEU A 45 11.03 8.02 -4.97
C LEU A 45 11.67 8.15 -6.36
N LYS A 46 11.78 9.39 -6.87
CA LYS A 46 12.41 9.71 -8.17
C LYS A 46 13.90 9.39 -8.26
N GLN A 47 14.56 9.12 -7.13
CA GLN A 47 15.96 8.66 -7.13
C GLN A 47 16.14 7.29 -7.78
N ARG A 48 15.08 6.48 -7.87
CA ARG A 48 15.06 5.22 -8.62
C ARG A 48 14.29 5.44 -9.92
N SER A 49 14.88 5.01 -11.03
CA SER A 49 14.26 5.17 -12.35
C SER A 49 12.98 4.34 -12.49
N PRO A 50 12.05 4.70 -13.39
CA PRO A 50 10.86 3.90 -13.64
C PRO A 50 11.17 2.45 -14.01
N THR A 51 12.17 2.20 -14.86
CA THR A 51 12.62 0.85 -15.23
C THR A 51 13.11 0.06 -14.01
N ALA A 52 13.93 0.67 -13.16
CA ALA A 52 14.42 0.01 -11.95
C ALA A 52 13.30 -0.27 -10.93
N TRP A 53 12.24 0.54 -10.90
CA TRP A 53 11.03 0.24 -10.13
C TRP A 53 10.28 -0.97 -10.69
N ALA A 54 10.07 -1.02 -12.00
CA ALA A 54 9.41 -2.13 -12.67
C ALA A 54 10.18 -3.45 -12.42
N GLU A 55 11.49 -3.46 -12.67
CA GLU A 55 12.36 -4.61 -12.43
C GLU A 55 12.30 -5.10 -10.97
N LEU A 56 12.35 -4.18 -9.99
CA LEU A 56 12.25 -4.54 -8.58
C LEU A 56 10.91 -5.19 -8.24
N PHE A 57 9.81 -4.64 -8.77
CA PHE A 57 8.48 -5.14 -8.49
C PHE A 57 8.18 -6.47 -9.18
N ASP A 58 8.78 -6.70 -10.35
CA ASP A 58 8.71 -7.96 -11.09
C ASP A 58 9.54 -9.05 -10.42
N GLN A 59 10.77 -8.73 -9.97
CA GLN A 59 11.62 -9.68 -9.23
C GLN A 59 10.96 -10.23 -7.96
N ARG A 60 10.12 -9.41 -7.31
CA ARG A 60 9.39 -9.80 -6.09
C ARG A 60 8.07 -10.51 -6.39
N TYR A 61 7.59 -10.50 -7.63
CA TYR A 61 6.29 -11.08 -7.93
C TYR A 61 6.33 -12.61 -7.74
N ARG A 62 5.46 -13.10 -6.84
CA ARG A 62 5.36 -14.52 -6.42
C ARG A 62 6.60 -15.12 -5.76
N THR A 63 7.49 -14.29 -5.21
CA THR A 63 8.52 -14.77 -4.29
C THR A 63 7.89 -15.32 -3.01
N SER A 64 8.61 -16.18 -2.28
CA SER A 64 8.27 -16.58 -0.91
C SER A 64 9.06 -15.81 0.16
N GLU A 65 9.96 -14.90 -0.25
CA GLU A 65 10.75 -14.06 0.65
C GLU A 65 9.84 -13.14 1.48
N TRP A 66 10.02 -13.14 2.81
CA TRP A 66 9.29 -12.26 3.71
C TRP A 66 9.85 -10.83 3.66
N PRO A 67 9.01 -9.78 3.57
CA PRO A 67 7.54 -9.76 3.46
C PRO A 67 7.03 -9.74 2.00
N TYR A 68 7.94 -9.77 1.03
CA TYR A 68 7.71 -9.44 -0.37
C TYR A 68 6.85 -10.42 -1.15
N GLY A 69 6.54 -11.60 -0.59
CA GLY A 69 5.55 -12.52 -1.16
C GLY A 69 4.11 -11.96 -1.20
N SER A 70 3.77 -11.01 -0.31
CA SER A 70 2.53 -10.21 -0.47
C SER A 70 2.69 -9.24 -1.63
N SER A 71 1.67 -9.11 -2.48
CA SER A 71 1.73 -8.10 -3.55
C SER A 71 1.56 -6.68 -3.05
N VAL A 72 1.07 -6.49 -1.81
CA VAL A 72 1.09 -5.20 -1.12
C VAL A 72 2.51 -4.90 -0.65
N TRP A 73 3.11 -5.81 0.14
CA TRP A 73 4.44 -5.59 0.71
C TRP A 73 5.59 -5.76 -0.27
N GLY A 74 5.39 -6.44 -1.40
CA GLY A 74 6.32 -6.44 -2.54
C GLY A 74 6.55 -5.04 -3.10
N LYS A 75 5.65 -4.09 -2.78
CA LYS A 75 5.70 -2.66 -3.11
C LYS A 75 5.88 -1.80 -1.84
N LYS A 76 6.44 -2.35 -0.75
CA LYS A 76 6.60 -1.70 0.56
C LYS A 76 7.04 -0.24 0.47
N GLU A 77 8.02 0.05 -0.39
CA GLU A 77 8.59 1.38 -0.59
C GLU A 77 7.55 2.46 -0.96
N ILE A 78 6.52 2.09 -1.72
CA ILE A 78 5.46 2.99 -2.20
C ILE A 78 4.12 2.76 -1.47
N VAL A 79 4.09 1.86 -0.48
CA VAL A 79 2.91 1.58 0.34
C VAL A 79 3.09 2.14 1.73
N CYS A 80 4.09 1.66 2.48
CA CYS A 80 4.35 2.09 3.84
C CYS A 80 5.84 1.86 4.17
N PRO A 81 6.73 2.79 3.77
CA PRO A 81 8.18 2.65 4.00
C PRO A 81 8.55 2.72 5.48
N THR A 82 7.66 3.23 6.34
CA THR A 82 7.88 3.45 7.77
C THR A 82 7.80 2.18 8.62
N VAL A 83 7.06 1.16 8.18
CA VAL A 83 6.88 -0.07 8.97
C VAL A 83 8.10 -0.98 8.83
N ASP A 84 8.66 -1.44 9.94
CA ASP A 84 9.75 -2.41 9.95
C ASP A 84 9.27 -3.80 9.52
N ASN A 85 10.13 -4.58 8.86
CA ASN A 85 9.74 -5.90 8.36
C ASN A 85 9.26 -6.85 9.47
N ASP A 86 9.79 -6.70 10.68
CA ASP A 86 9.41 -7.50 11.85
C ASP A 86 8.00 -7.16 12.35
N ASN A 87 7.50 -5.96 12.03
CA ASN A 87 6.18 -5.48 12.42
C ASN A 87 5.11 -5.67 11.33
N ILE A 88 5.49 -6.20 10.16
CA ILE A 88 4.53 -6.54 9.12
C ILE A 88 3.65 -7.72 9.59
N VAL A 89 2.36 -7.60 9.32
CA VAL A 89 1.32 -8.61 9.51
C VAL A 89 0.67 -8.84 8.15
N SER A 90 0.87 -10.02 7.58
CA SER A 90 0.54 -10.33 6.19
C SER A 90 0.19 -11.81 6.04
N MET A 91 -0.76 -12.11 5.15
CA MET A 91 -1.08 -13.47 4.71
C MET A 91 -0.69 -13.71 3.25
N TYR A 92 0.23 -12.89 2.73
CA TYR A 92 0.62 -12.87 1.32
C TYR A 92 -0.54 -12.50 0.38
N GLU A 93 -1.39 -11.57 0.83
CA GLU A 93 -2.50 -11.03 0.06
C GLU A 93 -2.10 -10.25 -1.19
N GLY A 94 -3.09 -10.00 -2.06
CA GLY A 94 -2.89 -9.40 -3.37
C GLY A 94 -2.47 -10.43 -4.42
N GLY A 95 -1.96 -9.95 -5.56
CA GLY A 95 -1.60 -10.84 -6.67
C GLY A 95 -2.81 -11.55 -7.29
N SER A 96 -4.02 -11.06 -7.01
CA SER A 96 -5.28 -11.68 -7.39
C SER A 96 -5.44 -11.82 -8.90
N ASN A 97 -6.31 -12.74 -9.30
CA ASN A 97 -6.55 -13.03 -10.71
C ASN A 97 -6.98 -11.77 -11.50
N LEU A 98 -6.39 -11.60 -12.68
CA LEU A 98 -6.86 -10.67 -13.71
C LEU A 98 -7.52 -11.52 -14.80
N PHE A 99 -8.85 -11.59 -14.74
CA PHE A 99 -9.65 -12.51 -15.54
C PHE A 99 -9.98 -11.89 -16.88
N TRP A 100 -9.63 -12.54 -18.00
CA TRP A 100 -10.11 -12.14 -19.31
C TRP A 100 -11.55 -12.60 -19.50
N ALA A 101 -12.49 -11.66 -19.52
CA ALA A 101 -13.92 -11.93 -19.63
C ALA A 101 -14.36 -12.03 -21.09
N GLU A 102 -13.67 -12.87 -21.87
CA GLU A 102 -13.78 -12.96 -23.33
C GLU A 102 -15.24 -13.05 -23.82
N ARG A 103 -16.03 -13.98 -23.26
CA ARG A 103 -17.41 -14.20 -23.69
C ARG A 103 -18.30 -12.99 -23.43
N LEU A 104 -18.22 -12.43 -22.22
CA LEU A 104 -18.99 -11.24 -21.86
C LEU A 104 -18.57 -10.05 -22.74
N GLY A 105 -17.27 -9.90 -22.99
CA GLY A 105 -16.72 -8.91 -23.91
C GLY A 105 -17.38 -9.00 -25.28
N LYS A 106 -17.40 -10.19 -25.89
CA LYS A 106 -18.07 -10.43 -27.19
C LYS A 106 -19.55 -10.07 -27.16
N GLU A 107 -20.26 -10.41 -26.09
CA GLU A 107 -21.70 -10.12 -25.94
C GLU A 107 -22.00 -8.61 -25.87
N ILE A 108 -21.05 -7.78 -25.39
CA ILE A 108 -21.22 -6.32 -25.27
C ILE A 108 -20.37 -5.51 -26.27
N GLY A 109 -19.77 -6.17 -27.26
CA GLY A 109 -18.97 -5.52 -28.31
C GLY A 109 -17.59 -5.01 -27.86
N LEU A 110 -16.98 -5.65 -26.86
CA LEU A 110 -15.63 -5.34 -26.38
C LEU A 110 -14.69 -6.53 -26.60
N ASP A 111 -13.60 -6.31 -27.34
CA ASP A 111 -12.60 -7.36 -27.62
C ASP A 111 -11.62 -7.60 -26.46
N ASP A 112 -11.44 -6.62 -25.58
CA ASP A 112 -10.41 -6.62 -24.52
C ASP A 112 -10.99 -6.28 -23.13
N LEU A 113 -11.98 -7.05 -22.69
CA LEU A 113 -12.62 -6.89 -21.38
C LEU A 113 -11.94 -7.75 -20.30
N TRP A 114 -11.49 -7.11 -19.21
CA TRP A 114 -10.87 -7.79 -18.06
C TRP A 114 -11.56 -7.45 -16.74
N VAL A 115 -11.55 -8.41 -15.82
CA VAL A 115 -12.05 -8.25 -14.44
C VAL A 115 -10.93 -8.52 -13.45
N LYS A 116 -10.57 -7.51 -12.64
CA LYS A 116 -9.64 -7.69 -11.53
C LYS A 116 -10.37 -8.24 -10.32
N GLN A 117 -10.20 -9.54 -10.05
CA GLN A 117 -10.95 -10.25 -9.00
C GLN A 117 -10.33 -10.05 -7.61
N CYS A 118 -10.37 -8.83 -7.07
CA CYS A 118 -9.87 -8.52 -5.72
C CYS A 118 -10.61 -9.26 -4.59
N GLY A 119 -11.81 -9.77 -4.84
CA GLY A 119 -12.55 -10.61 -3.87
C GLY A 119 -12.06 -12.05 -3.80
N ASN A 120 -11.26 -12.53 -4.76
CA ASN A 120 -10.68 -13.88 -4.71
C ASN A 120 -9.43 -13.86 -3.82
N SER A 121 -9.67 -13.76 -2.53
CA SER A 121 -8.64 -13.73 -1.50
C SER A 121 -9.06 -14.55 -0.28
N HIS A 122 -8.18 -14.63 0.72
CA HIS A 122 -8.39 -15.44 1.91
C HIS A 122 -9.60 -14.99 2.76
N THR A 123 -10.00 -13.71 2.67
CA THR A 123 -11.22 -13.21 3.34
C THR A 123 -12.43 -13.09 2.42
N GLY A 124 -12.28 -13.33 1.11
CA GLY A 124 -13.34 -13.09 0.14
C GLY A 124 -13.59 -11.60 -0.16
N SER A 125 -12.66 -10.70 0.18
CA SER A 125 -12.85 -9.25 0.11
C SER A 125 -11.55 -8.52 -0.20
N PHE A 126 -11.65 -7.45 -1.01
CA PHE A 126 -10.52 -6.56 -1.33
C PHE A 126 -9.92 -5.85 -0.11
N LYS A 127 -10.61 -5.87 1.03
CA LYS A 127 -10.22 -5.15 2.24
C LYS A 127 -8.96 -5.73 2.88
N ASP A 128 -8.59 -6.97 2.56
CA ASP A 128 -7.32 -7.54 2.99
C ASP A 128 -6.10 -6.67 2.59
N LEU A 129 -6.14 -6.06 1.40
CA LEU A 129 -5.09 -5.18 0.89
C LEU A 129 -4.89 -3.92 1.76
N GLY A 130 -5.96 -3.41 2.37
CA GLY A 130 -5.89 -2.27 3.27
C GLY A 130 -5.59 -2.69 4.72
N MET A 131 -6.20 -3.81 5.15
CA MET A 131 -6.07 -4.29 6.53
C MET A 131 -4.66 -4.77 6.84
N THR A 132 -3.95 -5.38 5.88
CA THR A 132 -2.53 -5.74 6.04
C THR A 132 -1.69 -4.51 6.41
N VAL A 133 -1.91 -3.36 5.76
CA VAL A 133 -1.19 -2.10 6.04
C VAL A 133 -1.60 -1.52 7.38
N LEU A 134 -2.90 -1.41 7.63
CA LEU A 134 -3.44 -0.87 8.88
C LEU A 134 -2.95 -1.65 10.10
N VAL A 135 -3.11 -2.98 10.09
CA VAL A 135 -2.73 -3.84 11.22
C VAL A 135 -1.22 -3.85 11.43
N SER A 136 -0.44 -3.81 10.35
CA SER A 136 1.03 -3.68 10.44
C SER A 136 1.45 -2.34 11.05
N MET A 137 0.78 -1.24 10.70
CA MET A 137 1.06 0.07 11.29
C MET A 137 0.67 0.12 12.77
N VAL A 138 -0.46 -0.49 13.15
CA VAL A 138 -0.84 -0.67 14.56
C VAL A 138 0.22 -1.46 15.31
N ARG A 139 0.77 -2.53 14.74
CA ARG A 139 1.86 -3.30 15.35
C ARG A 139 3.14 -2.48 15.48
N GLN A 140 3.51 -1.71 14.45
CA GLN A 140 4.63 -0.77 14.49
C GLN A 140 4.46 0.24 15.64
N MET A 141 3.30 0.88 15.73
CA MET A 141 2.99 1.84 16.80
C MET A 141 3.07 1.22 18.20
N ARG A 142 2.60 -0.03 18.37
CA ARG A 142 2.74 -0.76 19.65
C ARG A 142 4.21 -1.06 19.98
N ALA A 143 5.02 -1.44 18.99
CA ALA A 143 6.45 -1.64 19.16
C ALA A 143 7.19 -0.34 19.54
N GLU A 144 6.69 0.81 19.06
CA GLU A 144 7.15 2.16 19.43
C GLU A 144 6.61 2.64 20.79
N GLY A 145 5.86 1.79 21.53
CA GLY A 145 5.35 2.10 22.86
C GLY A 145 4.06 2.91 22.89
N LYS A 146 3.37 3.11 21.76
CA LYS A 146 2.06 3.77 21.74
C LYS A 146 0.99 2.84 22.30
N SER A 147 0.17 3.39 23.20
CA SER A 147 -1.03 2.72 23.69
C SER A 147 -2.12 2.84 22.63
N ILE A 148 -2.53 1.71 22.06
CA ILE A 148 -3.61 1.61 21.08
C ILE A 148 -4.72 0.78 21.73
N PRO A 149 -5.94 1.33 21.89
CA PRO A 149 -7.08 0.62 22.47
C PRO A 149 -7.44 -0.69 21.76
#